data_AF-A0A1A0H4T3-F1
#
_entry.id   AF-A0A1A0H4T3-F1
#
_cell.length_a   1.000
_cell.length_b   1.000
_cell.length_c   1.000
_cell.angle_alpha   90.00
_cell.angle_beta   90.00
_cell.angle_gamma   90.00
#
_symmetry.space_group_name_H-M   'P 1'
#
loop_
_entity.id
_entity.type
_entity.pdbx_description
1 polymer ?
#
loop_
_entity_poly.entity_id
_entity_poly.type
_entity_poly.pdbx_seq_one_letter_code
_entity_poly.pdbx_strand_id
1 'polypeptide(L)'
;MGVCLDYKHLANLLLISYTKGMLDLAKTKGSRRIYVKSQADSRIIRSIQRISHDLKHYDISESLEKALDLIDLDKIYAGVYQREMSSVNTALGYEDLVVLETLRYFKADFFSWVNRPACPKCKKDGDNIQPKGSEAPPEINPDEISVIEVYTCIDCNQRVEFPRINNPARLLETRRGRCGEWVNCFMLILKAILGPEVPTRYIWNAEDHVWCEYYSHKMKRWVHLDPCEDVFDEPSLYSRNWGKKMSWVLGISHDYVVDLSGKYVTERGKTIPKNTVANEQAIARFLESYNALLLSQNWDALQLLDASVDEKYLKLYYETLLPQAKERNDSKVAHSESENLPQGRQTGDALWTAARGENG
;
A
#
# COMPACT_ATOMS: atom_id res chain seq x y z
N MET A 1 20.02 -2.24 -52.80
CA MET A 1 20.32 -2.64 -51.40
C MET A 1 19.22 -2.05 -50.52
N GLY A 2 18.23 -2.87 -50.15
CA GLY A 2 17.17 -2.41 -49.25
C GLY A 2 17.72 -2.34 -47.83
N VAL A 3 17.72 -1.14 -47.24
CA VAL A 3 18.01 -0.99 -45.80
C VAL A 3 16.84 -1.64 -45.07
N CYS A 4 17.06 -2.84 -44.52
CA CYS A 4 16.11 -3.45 -43.60
C CYS A 4 16.17 -2.64 -42.30
N LEU A 5 15.26 -1.68 -42.15
CA LEU A 5 15.14 -0.87 -40.94
C LEU A 5 14.68 -1.76 -39.79
N ASP A 6 15.56 -1.98 -38.81
CA ASP A 6 15.19 -2.64 -37.56
C ASP A 6 14.46 -1.63 -36.67
N TYR A 7 13.13 -1.61 -36.81
CA TYR A 7 12.25 -0.75 -36.01
C TYR A 7 12.33 -1.03 -34.51
N LYS A 8 12.66 -2.26 -34.09
CA LYS A 8 12.80 -2.60 -32.67
C LYS A 8 14.06 -1.97 -32.10
N HIS A 9 15.16 -2.04 -32.84
CA HIS A 9 16.40 -1.36 -32.45
C HIS A 9 16.19 0.16 -32.38
N LEU A 10 15.54 0.77 -33.37
CA LEU A 10 15.27 2.21 -33.37
C LEU A 10 14.36 2.63 -32.21
N ALA A 11 13.33 1.84 -31.90
CA ALA A 11 12.46 2.08 -30.75
C ALA A 11 13.27 2.04 -29.44
N ASN A 12 14.13 1.04 -29.25
CA ASN A 12 14.98 0.96 -28.07
C ASN A 12 15.91 2.18 -27.93
N LEU A 13 16.54 2.63 -29.02
CA LEU A 13 17.37 3.83 -29.00
C LEU A 13 16.59 5.09 -28.58
N LEU A 14 15.35 5.24 -29.06
CA LEU A 14 14.48 6.33 -28.66
C LEU A 14 14.16 6.27 -27.16
N LEU A 15 13.79 5.08 -26.66
CA LEU A 15 13.47 4.89 -25.24
C LEU A 15 14.69 5.18 -24.35
N ILE A 16 15.88 4.71 -24.74
CA ILE A 16 17.13 4.99 -24.02
C ILE A 16 17.41 6.49 -23.98
N SER A 17 17.28 7.19 -25.11
CA SER A 17 17.49 8.64 -25.18
C SER A 17 16.49 9.41 -24.32
N TYR A 18 15.22 8.99 -24.34
CA TYR A 18 14.18 9.55 -23.48
C TYR A 18 14.51 9.37 -21.99
N THR A 19 14.87 8.15 -21.57
CA THR A 19 15.23 7.86 -20.17
C THR A 19 16.44 8.67 -19.72
N LYS A 20 17.48 8.81 -20.56
CA LYS A 20 18.63 9.68 -20.29
C LYS A 20 18.19 11.13 -20.02
N GLY A 21 17.36 11.68 -20.91
CA GLY A 21 16.82 13.04 -20.75
C GLY A 21 16.00 13.21 -19.46
N MET A 22 15.18 12.21 -19.11
CA MET A 22 14.41 12.21 -17.87
C MET A 22 15.31 12.17 -16.61
N LEU A 23 16.39 11.40 -16.63
CA LEU A 23 17.38 11.37 -15.55
C LEU A 23 18.14 12.69 -15.41
N ASP A 24 18.52 13.32 -16.51
CA ASP A 24 19.19 14.62 -16.47
C ASP A 24 18.25 15.71 -15.92
N LEU A 25 16.97 15.68 -16.31
CA LEU A 25 15.95 16.52 -15.68
C LEU A 25 15.78 16.21 -14.19
N ALA A 26 15.80 14.93 -13.81
CA ALA A 26 15.65 14.52 -12.43
C ALA A 26 16.79 15.05 -11.54
N LYS A 27 18.04 15.00 -12.01
CA LYS A 27 19.19 15.59 -11.31
C LYS A 27 18.99 17.09 -11.03
N THR A 28 18.41 17.85 -11.98
CA THR A 28 18.15 19.28 -11.76
C THR A 28 16.98 19.56 -10.80
N LYS A 29 15.97 18.67 -10.77
CA LYS A 29 14.75 18.84 -9.96
C LYS A 29 14.88 18.29 -8.55
N GLY A 30 15.60 17.19 -8.36
CA GLY A 30 15.83 16.54 -7.06
C GLY A 30 16.62 17.42 -6.09
N SER A 31 17.49 18.30 -6.59
CA SER A 31 18.24 19.26 -5.75
C SER A 31 17.43 20.47 -5.28
N ARG A 32 16.17 20.64 -5.75
CA ARG A 32 15.36 21.82 -5.39
C ARG A 32 14.83 21.66 -3.97
N ARG A 33 15.21 22.59 -3.08
CA ARG A 33 14.58 22.71 -1.75
C ARG A 33 13.12 23.09 -1.91
N ILE A 34 12.23 22.25 -1.39
CA ILE A 34 10.81 22.55 -1.31
C ILE A 34 10.53 23.28 -0.01
N TYR A 35 10.10 24.52 -0.12
CA TYR A 35 9.72 25.30 1.03
C TYR A 35 8.28 24.95 1.43
N VAL A 36 8.13 24.25 2.55
CA VAL A 36 6.82 23.87 3.09
C VAL A 36 6.34 24.98 4.03
N LYS A 37 5.26 25.66 3.65
CA LYS A 37 4.75 26.85 4.37
C LYS A 37 3.74 26.52 5.45
N SER A 38 2.95 25.46 5.27
CA SER A 38 1.84 25.15 6.15
C SER A 38 2.06 23.84 6.90
N GLN A 39 1.49 23.76 8.11
CA GLN A 39 1.48 22.53 8.89
C GLN A 39 0.72 21.41 8.16
N ALA A 40 -0.31 21.76 7.39
CA ALA A 40 -1.11 20.83 6.62
C ALA A 40 -0.29 20.13 5.53
N ASP A 41 0.45 20.90 4.72
CA ASP A 41 1.36 20.37 3.70
C ASP A 41 2.44 19.50 4.34
N SER A 42 3.01 19.96 5.46
CA SER A 42 4.03 19.23 6.22
C SER A 42 3.53 17.87 6.75
N ARG A 43 2.23 17.69 6.99
CA ARG A 43 1.69 16.39 7.41
C ARG A 43 1.72 15.39 6.27
N ILE A 44 1.15 15.75 5.11
CA ILE A 44 1.13 14.88 3.93
C ILE A 44 2.56 14.53 3.49
N ILE A 45 3.44 15.53 3.40
CA ILE A 45 4.83 15.33 2.99
C ILE A 45 5.56 14.36 3.95
N ARG A 46 5.41 14.55 5.26
CA ARG A 46 6.03 13.64 6.25
C ARG A 46 5.45 12.23 6.17
N SER A 47 4.14 12.08 5.95
CA SER A 47 3.53 10.77 5.75
C SER A 47 4.13 10.06 4.53
N ILE A 48 4.27 10.76 3.40
CA ILE A 48 4.89 10.19 2.18
C ILE A 48 6.32 9.74 2.47
N GLN A 49 7.14 10.62 3.04
CA GLN A 49 8.55 10.33 3.31
C GLN A 49 8.73 9.19 4.31
N ARG A 50 7.90 9.14 5.35
CA ARG A 50 7.91 8.06 6.34
C ARG A 50 7.52 6.73 5.69
N ILE A 51 6.37 6.66 5.03
CA ILE A 51 5.92 5.42 4.39
C ILE A 51 6.96 4.94 3.37
N SER A 52 7.49 5.84 2.54
CA SER A 52 8.54 5.50 1.58
C SER A 52 9.82 4.96 2.24
N HIS A 53 10.20 5.48 3.40
CA HIS A 53 11.32 4.93 4.18
C HIS A 53 11.00 3.55 4.76
N ASP A 54 9.76 3.37 5.25
CA ASP A 54 9.31 2.15 5.92
C ASP A 54 9.09 0.99 4.90
N LEU A 55 8.95 1.27 3.60
CA LEU A 55 8.81 0.21 2.58
C LEU A 55 9.96 -0.81 2.58
N LYS A 56 11.18 -0.39 2.97
CA LYS A 56 12.36 -1.27 3.09
C LYS A 56 12.12 -2.46 4.03
N HIS A 57 11.19 -2.36 4.98
CA HIS A 57 10.89 -3.45 5.90
C HIS A 57 10.33 -4.68 5.17
N TYR A 58 9.76 -4.49 3.99
CA TYR A 58 9.23 -5.58 3.17
C TYR A 58 10.28 -6.25 2.29
N ASP A 59 11.54 -5.80 2.33
CA ASP A 59 12.66 -6.35 1.56
C ASP A 59 13.68 -7.08 2.43
N ILE A 60 13.49 -7.09 3.76
CA ILE A 60 14.43 -7.70 4.69
C ILE A 60 14.29 -9.23 4.61
N SER A 61 15.33 -9.92 4.13
CA SER A 61 15.35 -11.38 3.94
C SER A 61 14.89 -12.15 5.18
N GLU A 62 15.43 -11.82 6.36
CA GLU A 62 15.04 -12.48 7.62
C GLU A 62 13.54 -12.32 7.93
N SER A 63 12.96 -11.16 7.61
CA SER A 63 11.53 -10.91 7.83
C SER A 63 10.66 -11.68 6.83
N LEU A 64 11.13 -11.83 5.59
CA LEU A 64 10.46 -12.62 4.55
C LEU A 64 10.50 -14.11 4.87
N GLU A 65 11.66 -14.63 5.28
CA GLU A 65 11.82 -16.02 5.74
C GLU A 65 10.92 -16.31 6.95
N LYS A 66 10.94 -15.44 7.95
CA LYS A 66 10.05 -15.54 9.12
C LYS A 66 8.57 -15.53 8.74
N ALA A 67 8.18 -14.78 7.72
CA ALA A 67 6.81 -14.78 7.23
C ALA A 67 6.45 -16.16 6.64
N LEU A 68 7.30 -16.73 5.78
CA LEU A 68 7.10 -18.06 5.20
C LEU A 68 7.02 -19.16 6.27
N ASP A 69 7.82 -19.08 7.32
CA ASP A 69 7.81 -20.05 8.42
C ASP A 69 6.50 -20.02 9.25
N LEU A 70 5.83 -18.87 9.32
CA LEU A 70 4.68 -18.65 10.20
C LEU A 70 3.32 -18.78 9.50
N ILE A 71 3.28 -18.74 8.16
CA ILE A 71 2.07 -18.89 7.37
C ILE A 71 1.87 -20.35 6.93
N ASP A 72 0.62 -20.75 6.78
CA ASP A 72 0.24 -22.06 6.25
C ASP A 72 0.22 -22.00 4.71
N LEU A 73 1.40 -22.16 4.10
CA LEU A 73 1.56 -22.17 2.64
C LEU A 73 0.73 -23.28 1.98
N ASP A 74 0.64 -24.45 2.61
CA ASP A 74 -0.13 -25.59 2.09
C ASP A 74 -1.60 -25.23 1.96
N LYS A 75 -2.19 -24.57 2.96
CA LYS A 75 -3.57 -24.10 2.90
C LYS A 75 -3.81 -23.06 1.82
N ILE A 76 -2.87 -22.11 1.65
CA ILE A 76 -2.96 -21.10 0.59
C ILE A 76 -2.93 -21.78 -0.78
N TYR A 77 -1.92 -22.61 -1.05
CA TYR A 77 -1.77 -23.27 -2.36
C TYR A 77 -2.82 -24.34 -2.64
N ALA A 78 -3.37 -24.99 -1.61
CA ALA A 78 -4.55 -25.84 -1.77
C ALA A 78 -5.75 -25.02 -2.28
N GLY A 79 -5.96 -23.82 -1.74
CA GLY A 79 -6.97 -22.88 -2.25
C GLY A 79 -6.69 -22.44 -3.69
N VAL A 80 -5.41 -22.17 -4.02
CA VAL A 80 -5.01 -21.76 -5.38
C VAL A 80 -5.34 -22.85 -6.37
N TYR A 81 -5.03 -24.11 -6.04
CA TYR A 81 -5.36 -25.27 -6.86
C TYR A 81 -6.86 -25.40 -7.09
N GLN A 82 -7.70 -25.21 -6.06
CA GLN A 82 -9.15 -25.22 -6.24
C GLN A 82 -9.63 -24.09 -7.16
N ARG A 83 -9.04 -22.90 -7.07
CA ARG A 83 -9.35 -21.80 -7.99
C ARG A 83 -8.93 -22.11 -9.41
N GLU A 84 -7.75 -22.68 -9.64
CA GLU A 84 -7.32 -23.08 -10.99
C GLU A 84 -8.29 -24.09 -11.61
N MET A 85 -8.73 -25.08 -10.84
CA MET A 85 -9.69 -26.09 -11.32
C MET A 85 -11.07 -25.53 -11.64
N SER A 86 -11.50 -24.48 -10.92
CA SER A 86 -12.83 -23.89 -11.06
C SER A 86 -12.85 -22.61 -11.91
N SER A 87 -11.68 -22.03 -12.23
CA SER A 87 -11.60 -20.73 -12.89
C SER A 87 -12.03 -20.81 -14.34
N VAL A 88 -13.11 -20.08 -14.64
CA VAL A 88 -13.56 -19.77 -16.01
C VAL A 88 -12.97 -18.41 -16.46
N ASN A 89 -12.38 -17.64 -15.55
CA ASN A 89 -11.91 -16.29 -15.84
C ASN A 89 -10.48 -16.29 -16.40
N THR A 90 -10.38 -16.24 -17.73
CA THR A 90 -9.09 -16.19 -18.46
C THR A 90 -8.30 -14.89 -18.27
N ALA A 91 -8.88 -13.88 -17.62
CA ALA A 91 -8.24 -12.59 -17.37
C ALA A 91 -7.24 -12.63 -16.20
N LEU A 92 -7.37 -13.60 -15.29
CA LEU A 92 -6.46 -13.78 -14.17
C LEU A 92 -5.37 -14.81 -14.49
N GLY A 93 -4.17 -14.57 -13.98
CA GLY A 93 -3.03 -15.48 -14.04
C GLY A 93 -2.83 -16.19 -12.70
N TYR A 94 -1.88 -17.13 -12.66
CA TYR A 94 -1.56 -17.89 -11.45
C TYR A 94 -1.19 -16.99 -10.26
N GLU A 95 -0.35 -15.97 -10.49
CA GLU A 95 0.01 -14.96 -9.49
C GLU A 95 -1.22 -14.28 -8.89
N ASP A 96 -2.22 -13.94 -9.72
CA ASP A 96 -3.46 -13.30 -9.26
C ASP A 96 -4.30 -14.25 -8.37
N LEU A 97 -4.29 -15.56 -8.68
CA LEU A 97 -4.96 -16.56 -7.85
C LEU A 97 -4.27 -16.74 -6.50
N VAL A 98 -2.93 -16.68 -6.48
CA VAL A 98 -2.15 -16.69 -5.23
C VAL A 98 -2.50 -15.48 -4.38
N VAL A 99 -2.61 -14.28 -4.98
CA VAL A 99 -3.00 -13.06 -4.25
C VAL A 99 -4.41 -13.18 -3.67
N LEU A 100 -5.37 -13.68 -4.45
CA LEU A 100 -6.75 -13.92 -4.00
C LEU A 100 -6.83 -14.85 -2.80
N GLU A 101 -6.09 -15.97 -2.82
CA GLU A 101 -6.06 -16.89 -1.68
C GLU A 101 -5.27 -16.35 -0.49
N THR A 102 -4.24 -15.54 -0.75
CA THR A 102 -3.50 -14.88 0.33
C THR A 102 -4.39 -13.88 1.07
N LEU A 103 -5.21 -13.09 0.37
CA LEU A 103 -6.21 -12.20 1.00
C LEU A 103 -7.18 -13.00 1.89
N ARG A 104 -7.79 -14.05 1.33
CA ARG A 104 -8.75 -14.90 2.04
C ARG A 104 -8.13 -15.52 3.29
N TYR A 105 -6.96 -16.16 3.14
CA TYR A 105 -6.23 -16.76 4.26
C TYR A 105 -5.87 -15.70 5.31
N PHE A 106 -5.36 -14.55 4.89
CA PHE A 106 -4.94 -13.51 5.82
C PHE A 106 -6.10 -13.05 6.72
N LYS A 107 -7.26 -12.78 6.13
CA LYS A 107 -8.45 -12.32 6.87
C LYS A 107 -9.12 -13.43 7.68
N ALA A 108 -9.31 -14.61 7.08
CA ALA A 108 -10.11 -15.67 7.68
C ALA A 108 -9.33 -16.48 8.74
N ASP A 109 -8.02 -16.63 8.56
CA ASP A 109 -7.23 -17.62 9.27
C ASP A 109 -6.05 -17.01 10.05
N PHE A 110 -5.41 -15.95 9.53
CA PHE A 110 -4.13 -15.49 10.08
C PHE A 110 -4.23 -14.28 11.00
N PHE A 111 -4.96 -13.23 10.63
CA PHE A 111 -4.91 -11.92 11.29
C PHE A 111 -6.28 -11.50 11.84
N SER A 112 -6.30 -10.78 12.95
CA SER A 112 -7.53 -10.43 13.66
C SER A 112 -7.71 -8.93 13.89
N TRP A 113 -8.96 -8.47 13.80
CA TRP A 113 -9.30 -7.06 13.99
C TRP A 113 -9.42 -6.73 15.48
N VAL A 114 -8.86 -5.59 15.88
CA VAL A 114 -8.92 -5.10 17.27
C VAL A 114 -9.58 -3.73 17.29
N ASN A 115 -10.85 -3.68 17.72
CA ASN A 115 -11.43 -2.39 18.10
C ASN A 115 -10.83 -1.92 19.44
N ARG A 116 -11.06 -2.73 20.49
CA ARG A 116 -10.46 -2.56 21.81
C ARG A 116 -9.81 -3.88 22.25
N PRO A 117 -8.65 -3.85 22.92
CA PRO A 117 -7.98 -5.07 23.36
C PRO A 117 -8.77 -5.78 24.47
N ALA A 118 -8.86 -7.12 24.44
CA ALA A 118 -9.41 -7.89 25.56
C ALA A 118 -8.55 -7.75 26.82
N CYS A 119 -9.17 -7.81 28.00
CA CYS A 119 -8.46 -7.77 29.26
C CYS A 119 -7.51 -8.97 29.39
N PRO A 120 -6.21 -8.79 29.68
CA PRO A 120 -5.28 -9.90 29.79
C PRO A 120 -5.61 -10.81 30.99
N LYS A 121 -6.22 -10.26 32.05
CA LYS A 121 -6.56 -10.96 33.29
C LYS A 121 -7.89 -11.70 33.23
N CYS A 122 -9.00 -11.01 32.95
CA CYS A 122 -10.34 -11.62 32.97
C CYS A 122 -10.91 -11.97 31.60
N LYS A 123 -10.16 -11.71 30.51
CA LYS A 123 -10.53 -12.00 29.11
C LYS A 123 -11.77 -11.31 28.55
N LYS A 124 -12.50 -10.54 29.36
CA LYS A 124 -13.61 -9.69 28.91
C LYS A 124 -13.12 -8.58 27.98
N ASP A 125 -13.97 -8.18 27.04
CA ASP A 125 -13.67 -7.24 25.96
C ASP A 125 -14.83 -6.22 25.76
N GLY A 126 -14.86 -5.54 24.61
CA GLY A 126 -15.93 -4.59 24.25
C GLY A 126 -16.07 -3.43 25.23
N ASP A 127 -17.30 -3.18 25.70
CA ASP A 127 -17.62 -2.08 26.61
C ASP A 127 -17.02 -2.23 28.01
N ASN A 128 -16.57 -3.42 28.39
CA ASN A 128 -15.82 -3.62 29.62
C ASN A 128 -14.40 -3.03 29.55
N ILE A 129 -13.92 -2.66 28.36
CA ILE A 129 -12.61 -2.05 28.13
C ILE A 129 -12.81 -0.57 27.81
N GLN A 130 -12.45 0.30 28.74
CA GLN A 130 -12.67 1.75 28.64
C GLN A 130 -11.36 2.48 28.33
N PRO A 131 -11.35 3.42 27.36
CA PRO A 131 -10.15 4.18 27.03
C PRO A 131 -9.74 5.08 28.19
N LYS A 132 -8.45 5.12 28.49
CA LYS A 132 -7.85 6.00 29.50
C LYS A 132 -6.94 7.07 28.92
N GLY A 133 -6.40 6.85 27.73
CA GLY A 133 -5.53 7.78 27.04
C GLY A 133 -4.49 7.05 26.20
N SER A 134 -3.36 7.70 26.00
CA SER A 134 -2.24 7.15 25.23
C SER A 134 -0.91 7.52 25.86
N GLU A 135 0.08 6.65 25.71
CA GLU A 135 1.44 6.85 26.18
C GLU A 135 2.43 6.83 25.01
N ALA A 136 3.57 7.49 25.22
CA ALA A 136 4.68 7.46 24.28
C ALA A 136 5.28 6.04 24.17
N PRO A 137 5.87 5.67 23.02
CA PRO A 137 6.61 4.43 22.91
C PRO A 137 7.80 4.37 23.88
N PRO A 138 8.30 3.16 24.21
CA PRO A 138 9.49 3.00 25.03
C PRO A 138 10.73 3.62 24.36
N GLU A 139 11.75 3.96 25.16
CA GLU A 139 13.01 4.50 24.64
C GLU A 139 13.72 3.50 23.71
N ILE A 140 13.77 2.23 24.12
CA ILE A 140 14.21 1.11 23.28
C ILE A 140 12.97 0.55 22.58
N ASN A 141 12.83 0.80 21.27
CA ASN A 141 11.61 0.54 20.51
C ASN A 141 11.85 -0.33 19.25
N PRO A 142 12.27 -1.61 19.41
CA PRO A 142 12.53 -2.50 18.27
C PRO A 142 11.27 -2.86 17.47
N ASP A 143 10.10 -2.75 18.12
CA ASP A 143 8.78 -3.01 17.50
C ASP A 143 8.24 -1.78 16.74
N GLU A 144 9.00 -0.67 16.75
CA GLU A 144 8.63 0.59 16.08
C GLU A 144 7.23 1.07 16.47
N ILE A 145 6.90 0.94 17.75
CA ILE A 145 5.63 1.38 18.32
C ILE A 145 5.50 2.89 18.10
N SER A 146 4.39 3.32 17.51
CA SER A 146 4.11 4.75 17.30
C SER A 146 3.48 5.39 18.54
N VAL A 147 2.58 4.67 19.19
CA VAL A 147 1.84 5.09 20.38
C VAL A 147 1.33 3.84 21.11
N ILE A 148 1.19 3.91 22.43
CA ILE A 148 0.53 2.88 23.22
C ILE A 148 -0.84 3.40 23.63
N GLU A 149 -1.91 2.79 23.13
CA GLU A 149 -3.25 3.09 23.61
C GLU A 149 -3.47 2.41 24.96
N VAL A 150 -3.92 3.17 25.95
CA VAL A 150 -4.11 2.68 27.32
C VAL A 150 -5.60 2.62 27.63
N TYR A 151 -6.02 1.47 28.13
CA TYR A 151 -7.39 1.16 28.52
C TYR A 151 -7.41 0.65 29.97
N THR A 152 -8.60 0.60 30.55
CA THR A 152 -8.86 -0.02 31.86
C THR A 152 -10.06 -0.95 31.76
N CYS A 153 -9.90 -2.16 32.30
CA CYS A 153 -11.01 -3.09 32.47
C CYS A 153 -11.90 -2.64 33.63
N ILE A 154 -13.21 -2.49 33.40
CA ILE A 154 -14.17 -2.08 34.44
C ILE A 154 -14.21 -3.12 35.57
N ASP A 155 -14.34 -4.40 35.22
CA ASP A 155 -14.62 -5.43 36.23
C ASP A 155 -13.46 -5.77 37.17
N CYS A 156 -12.22 -5.72 36.67
CA CYS A 156 -11.05 -6.12 37.48
C CYS A 156 -10.02 -5.00 37.65
N ASN A 157 -10.34 -3.79 37.18
CA ASN A 157 -9.49 -2.59 37.21
C ASN A 157 -8.08 -2.79 36.61
N GLN A 158 -7.92 -3.82 35.77
CA GLN A 158 -6.65 -4.14 35.13
C GLN A 158 -6.34 -3.11 34.05
N ARG A 159 -5.12 -2.57 34.07
CA ARG A 159 -4.55 -1.78 32.97
C ARG A 159 -4.36 -2.67 31.75
N VAL A 160 -4.84 -2.21 30.61
CA VAL A 160 -4.76 -2.92 29.32
C VAL A 160 -4.09 -2.01 28.31
N GLU A 161 -3.07 -2.52 27.64
CA GLU A 161 -2.29 -1.74 26.67
C GLU A 161 -2.50 -2.31 25.27
N PHE A 162 -2.52 -1.41 24.29
CA PHE A 162 -2.53 -1.76 22.89
C PHE A 162 -1.48 -0.93 22.13
N PRO A 163 -0.23 -1.46 22.06
CA PRO A 163 0.82 -0.84 21.27
C PRO A 163 0.50 -0.85 19.78
N ARG A 164 0.65 0.30 19.12
CA ARG A 164 0.46 0.49 17.68
C ARG A 164 1.78 0.25 16.94
N ILE A 165 2.05 -1.02 16.64
CA ILE A 165 3.31 -1.58 16.12
C ILE A 165 3.45 -1.28 14.62
N ASN A 166 4.64 -0.80 14.20
CA ASN A 166 4.95 -0.58 12.78
C ASN A 166 5.99 -1.56 12.22
N ASN A 167 6.65 -2.37 13.06
CA ASN A 167 7.52 -3.44 12.57
C ASN A 167 6.68 -4.62 12.05
N PRO A 168 6.65 -4.92 10.73
CA PRO A 168 5.80 -5.98 10.18
C PRO A 168 6.23 -7.38 10.65
N ALA A 169 7.52 -7.61 10.92
CA ALA A 169 8.01 -8.89 11.42
C ALA A 169 7.51 -9.18 12.85
N ARG A 170 7.20 -8.14 13.64
CA ARG A 170 6.54 -8.28 14.93
C ARG A 170 5.05 -8.59 14.78
N LEU A 171 4.40 -8.02 13.76
CA LEU A 171 2.98 -8.25 13.48
C LEU A 171 2.67 -9.71 13.09
N LEU A 172 3.63 -10.44 12.51
CA LEU A 172 3.51 -11.88 12.25
C LEU A 172 3.26 -12.71 13.52
N GLU A 173 3.72 -12.22 14.67
CA GLU A 173 3.54 -12.87 15.98
C GLU A 173 2.28 -12.39 16.68
N THR A 174 2.01 -11.08 16.68
CA THR A 174 0.85 -10.54 17.38
C THR A 174 -0.46 -10.87 16.67
N ARG A 175 -0.42 -11.00 15.32
CA ARG A 175 -1.53 -11.42 14.45
C ARG A 175 -2.81 -10.64 14.65
N ARG A 176 -2.68 -9.36 15.02
CA ARG A 176 -3.82 -8.51 15.36
C ARG A 176 -3.53 -7.04 15.18
N GLY A 177 -4.56 -6.27 14.86
CA GLY A 177 -4.44 -4.82 14.74
C GLY A 177 -5.64 -4.16 14.07
N ARG A 178 -5.41 -2.99 13.49
CA ARG A 178 -6.37 -2.25 12.65
C ARG A 178 -5.76 -2.04 11.26
N CYS A 179 -6.43 -1.29 10.37
CA CYS A 179 -6.05 -1.16 8.96
C CYS A 179 -4.54 -0.95 8.71
N GLY A 180 -3.88 -0.09 9.50
CA GLY A 180 -2.42 0.11 9.44
C GLY A 180 -1.62 -1.18 9.66
N GLU A 181 -1.86 -1.89 10.75
CA GLU A 181 -1.17 -3.16 11.04
C GLU A 181 -1.57 -4.27 10.06
N TRP A 182 -2.82 -4.31 9.62
CA TRP A 182 -3.32 -5.28 8.64
C TRP A 182 -2.55 -5.15 7.32
N VAL A 183 -2.50 -3.95 6.75
CA VAL A 183 -1.80 -3.69 5.48
C VAL A 183 -0.30 -3.94 5.62
N ASN A 184 0.28 -3.49 6.73
CA ASN A 184 1.72 -3.64 6.98
C ASN A 184 2.14 -5.11 7.05
N CYS A 185 1.41 -5.94 7.80
CA CYS A 185 1.70 -7.37 7.89
C CYS A 185 1.38 -8.09 6.58
N PHE A 186 0.27 -7.76 5.93
CA PHE A 186 -0.13 -8.37 4.67
C PHE A 186 0.88 -8.11 3.55
N MET A 187 1.40 -6.88 3.41
CA MET A 187 2.42 -6.56 2.40
C MET A 187 3.70 -7.39 2.59
N LEU A 188 4.14 -7.62 3.84
CA LEU A 188 5.28 -8.51 4.12
C LEU A 188 5.00 -9.94 3.68
N ILE A 189 3.83 -10.49 4.02
CA ILE A 189 3.42 -11.85 3.63
C ILE A 189 3.31 -11.97 2.10
N LEU A 190 2.70 -10.98 1.45
CA LEU A 190 2.53 -10.97 0.00
C LEU A 190 3.88 -11.01 -0.72
N LYS A 191 4.83 -10.17 -0.28
CA LYS A 191 6.21 -10.16 -0.81
C LYS A 191 6.98 -11.44 -0.46
N ALA A 192 6.72 -12.06 0.68
CA ALA A 192 7.34 -13.33 1.03
C ALA A 192 6.89 -14.45 0.08
N ILE A 193 5.60 -14.54 -0.24
CA ILE A 193 5.03 -15.58 -1.11
C ILE A 193 5.40 -15.36 -2.58
N LEU A 194 5.27 -14.13 -3.08
CA LEU A 194 5.47 -13.81 -4.51
C LEU A 194 6.92 -13.47 -4.87
N GLY A 195 7.73 -13.13 -3.86
CA GLY A 195 9.12 -12.70 -4.01
C GLY A 195 9.30 -11.19 -3.77
N PRO A 196 10.48 -10.77 -3.27
CA PRO A 196 10.74 -9.38 -2.90
C PRO A 196 10.66 -8.39 -4.07
N GLU A 197 10.89 -8.87 -5.29
CA GLU A 197 10.87 -8.06 -6.52
C GLU A 197 9.45 -7.76 -7.02
N VAL A 198 8.40 -8.38 -6.45
CA VAL A 198 7.03 -8.13 -6.90
C VAL A 198 6.65 -6.66 -6.65
N PRO A 199 6.19 -5.91 -7.68
CA PRO A 199 5.85 -4.52 -7.50
C PRO A 199 4.61 -4.39 -6.59
N THR A 200 4.81 -3.77 -5.44
CA THR A 200 3.73 -3.44 -4.50
C THR A 200 3.81 -1.96 -4.16
N ARG A 201 2.67 -1.40 -3.75
CA ARG A 201 2.64 -0.03 -3.23
C ARG A 201 1.65 0.11 -2.09
N TYR A 202 2.05 0.88 -1.10
CA TYR A 202 1.21 1.27 0.02
C TYR A 202 0.28 2.38 -0.44
N ILE A 203 -1.02 2.24 -0.17
CA ILE A 203 -1.99 3.28 -0.50
C ILE A 203 -2.42 3.99 0.77
N TRP A 204 -2.18 5.29 0.81
CA TRP A 204 -2.52 6.17 1.92
C TRP A 204 -3.66 7.10 1.55
N ASN A 205 -4.75 7.06 2.31
CA ASN A 205 -5.83 8.04 2.23
C ASN A 205 -5.77 9.02 3.42
N ALA A 206 -5.94 10.31 3.15
CA ALA A 206 -5.86 11.37 4.16
C ALA A 206 -6.93 11.26 5.26
N GLU A 207 -8.07 10.66 4.95
CA GLU A 207 -9.18 10.41 5.88
C GLU A 207 -9.01 9.07 6.61
N ASP A 208 -7.79 8.80 7.08
CA ASP A 208 -7.49 7.78 8.10
C ASP A 208 -7.76 6.33 7.68
N HIS A 209 -7.49 6.01 6.41
CA HIS A 209 -7.54 4.64 5.91
C HIS A 209 -6.36 4.34 5.00
N VAL A 210 -6.01 3.06 4.94
CA VAL A 210 -4.84 2.56 4.22
C VAL A 210 -5.15 1.17 3.67
N TRP A 211 -4.59 0.88 2.51
CA TRP A 211 -4.67 -0.41 1.83
C TRP A 211 -3.42 -0.58 0.96
N CYS A 212 -3.37 -1.57 0.07
CA CYS A 212 -2.22 -1.75 -0.81
C CYS A 212 -2.65 -2.06 -2.25
N GLU A 213 -1.68 -2.03 -3.14
CA GLU A 213 -1.83 -2.53 -4.50
C GLU A 213 -0.63 -3.38 -4.86
N TYR A 214 -0.85 -4.31 -5.80
CA TYR A 214 0.22 -5.03 -6.48
C TYR A 214 0.06 -4.87 -8.00
N TYR A 215 1.15 -5.05 -8.74
CA TYR A 215 1.09 -5.02 -10.19
C TYR A 215 0.86 -6.43 -10.75
N SER A 216 -0.32 -6.68 -11.30
CA SER A 216 -0.61 -7.95 -11.98
C SER A 216 0.03 -7.96 -13.36
N HIS A 217 0.95 -8.90 -13.59
CA HIS A 217 1.59 -9.08 -14.89
C HIS A 217 0.63 -9.58 -15.97
N LYS A 218 -0.36 -10.39 -15.59
CA LYS A 218 -1.39 -10.89 -16.50
C LYS A 218 -2.32 -9.76 -16.94
N MET A 219 -2.80 -8.96 -15.99
CA MET A 219 -3.71 -7.84 -16.25
C MET A 219 -2.98 -6.59 -16.76
N LYS A 220 -1.66 -6.53 -16.61
CA LYS A 220 -0.75 -5.44 -17.02
C LYS A 220 -1.12 -4.08 -16.39
N ARG A 221 -1.57 -4.11 -15.14
CA ARG A 221 -1.93 -2.91 -14.37
C ARG A 221 -1.83 -3.15 -12.86
N TRP A 222 -1.83 -2.04 -12.13
CA TRP A 222 -1.99 -2.07 -10.68
C TRP A 222 -3.40 -2.51 -10.29
N VAL A 223 -3.46 -3.45 -9.37
CA VAL A 223 -4.69 -4.04 -8.82
C VAL A 223 -4.85 -3.63 -7.37
N HIS A 224 -6.05 -3.16 -7.04
CA HIS A 224 -6.46 -2.82 -5.68
C HIS A 224 -6.49 -4.05 -4.78
N LEU A 225 -5.92 -3.96 -3.57
CA LEU A 225 -6.01 -4.98 -2.54
C LEU A 225 -6.37 -4.36 -1.18
N ASP A 226 -7.44 -4.83 -0.58
CA ASP A 226 -7.77 -4.53 0.82
C ASP A 226 -7.79 -5.82 1.65
N PRO A 227 -6.74 -6.06 2.46
CA PRO A 227 -6.67 -7.26 3.30
C PRO A 227 -7.65 -7.22 4.47
N CYS A 228 -8.08 -6.04 4.94
CA CYS A 228 -9.09 -5.94 6.00
C CYS A 228 -10.44 -6.48 5.52
N GLU A 229 -10.72 -6.26 4.24
CA GLU A 229 -12.00 -6.56 3.63
C GLU A 229 -11.99 -7.88 2.84
N ASP A 230 -10.81 -8.48 2.58
CA ASP A 230 -10.64 -9.63 1.66
C ASP A 230 -11.17 -9.28 0.27
N VAL A 231 -10.67 -8.15 -0.24
CA VAL A 231 -11.15 -7.55 -1.48
C VAL A 231 -10.00 -7.41 -2.48
N PHE A 232 -10.26 -7.91 -3.69
CA PHE A 232 -9.37 -7.85 -4.85
C PHE A 232 -10.02 -7.01 -5.96
N ASP A 233 -9.28 -6.03 -6.46
CA ASP A 233 -9.58 -5.22 -7.64
C ASP A 233 -10.80 -4.29 -7.60
N GLU A 234 -11.24 -3.90 -6.41
CA GLU A 234 -12.44 -3.07 -6.22
C GLU A 234 -12.16 -1.66 -5.67
N PRO A 235 -11.58 -0.74 -6.47
CA PRO A 235 -11.25 0.60 -5.99
C PRO A 235 -12.48 1.46 -5.63
N SER A 236 -13.69 1.09 -6.08
CA SER A 236 -14.94 1.74 -5.69
C SER A 236 -15.45 1.37 -4.30
N LEU A 237 -14.80 0.43 -3.61
CA LEU A 237 -15.18 -0.03 -2.27
C LEU A 237 -15.40 1.13 -1.29
N TYR A 238 -14.49 2.10 -1.28
CA TYR A 238 -14.54 3.17 -0.29
C TYR A 238 -15.55 4.27 -0.65
N SER A 239 -15.42 4.85 -1.84
CA SER A 239 -16.21 6.02 -2.22
C SER A 239 -17.66 5.67 -2.52
N ARG A 240 -17.91 4.56 -3.23
CA ARG A 240 -19.26 4.14 -3.62
C ARG A 240 -19.90 3.23 -2.59
N ASN A 241 -19.23 2.13 -2.22
CA ASN A 241 -19.84 1.11 -1.37
C ASN A 241 -19.95 1.61 0.09
N TRP A 242 -18.87 2.08 0.72
CA TRP A 242 -18.95 2.64 2.08
C TRP A 242 -19.56 4.04 2.10
N GLY A 243 -19.61 4.72 0.96
CA GLY A 243 -20.00 6.12 0.89
C GLY A 243 -18.96 7.05 1.53
N LYS A 244 -17.72 6.62 1.71
CA LYS A 244 -16.69 7.40 2.41
C LYS A 244 -16.35 8.67 1.62
N LYS A 245 -16.31 9.81 2.31
CA LYS A 245 -15.80 11.07 1.74
C LYS A 245 -14.27 11.11 1.80
N MET A 246 -13.61 11.38 0.68
CA MET A 246 -12.15 11.33 0.58
C MET A 246 -11.55 12.48 -0.23
N SER A 247 -10.34 12.92 0.14
CA SER A 247 -9.56 13.95 -0.56
C SER A 247 -8.37 13.36 -1.32
N TRP A 248 -7.24 13.18 -0.63
CA TRP A 248 -5.98 12.67 -1.16
C TRP A 248 -5.93 11.15 -0.96
N VAL A 249 -5.63 10.46 -2.05
CA VAL A 249 -5.27 9.04 -2.06
C VAL A 249 -3.95 8.92 -2.79
N LEU A 250 -2.90 8.52 -2.09
CA LEU A 250 -1.53 8.50 -2.61
C LEU A 250 -1.03 7.06 -2.64
N GLY A 251 -0.58 6.60 -3.81
CA GLY A 251 0.17 5.36 -3.94
C GLY A 251 1.66 5.60 -3.76
N ILE A 252 2.28 4.90 -2.82
CA ILE A 252 3.68 5.07 -2.42
C ILE A 252 4.40 3.74 -2.63
N SER A 253 5.35 3.72 -3.57
CA SER A 253 6.20 2.56 -3.89
C SER A 253 7.68 2.93 -3.73
N HIS A 254 8.59 1.96 -3.91
CA HIS A 254 10.02 2.23 -3.98
C HIS A 254 10.38 3.12 -5.18
N ASP A 255 9.61 3.00 -6.28
CA ASP A 255 9.96 3.61 -7.56
C ASP A 255 9.44 5.04 -7.72
N TYR A 256 8.21 5.27 -7.24
CA TYR A 256 7.55 6.56 -7.33
C TYR A 256 6.36 6.68 -6.38
N VAL A 257 5.93 7.93 -6.19
CA VAL A 257 4.70 8.32 -5.51
C VAL A 257 3.75 8.94 -6.53
N VAL A 258 2.48 8.54 -6.50
CA VAL A 258 1.45 9.00 -7.44
C VAL A 258 0.15 9.35 -6.72
N ASP A 259 -0.54 10.37 -7.22
CA ASP A 259 -1.87 10.76 -6.78
C ASP A 259 -2.92 9.90 -7.48
N LEU A 260 -3.58 9.04 -6.70
CA LEU A 260 -4.58 8.08 -7.14
C LEU A 260 -5.99 8.50 -6.74
N SER A 261 -6.22 9.75 -6.31
CA SER A 261 -7.58 10.18 -5.96
C SER A 261 -8.57 9.98 -7.10
N GLY A 262 -8.15 10.14 -8.36
CA GLY A 262 -9.02 9.88 -9.52
C GLY A 262 -9.46 8.41 -9.66
N LYS A 263 -8.63 7.46 -9.19
CA LYS A 263 -8.92 6.03 -9.20
C LYS A 263 -9.92 5.62 -8.10
N TYR A 264 -9.84 6.26 -6.94
CA TYR A 264 -10.54 5.83 -5.72
C TYR A 264 -11.71 6.72 -5.29
N VAL A 265 -11.69 8.00 -5.68
CA VAL A 265 -12.74 8.98 -5.36
C VAL A 265 -13.64 9.17 -6.58
N THR A 266 -14.34 8.12 -6.95
CA THR A 266 -15.12 8.05 -8.20
C THR A 266 -16.47 8.78 -8.11
N GLU A 267 -17.04 8.91 -6.91
CA GLU A 267 -18.34 9.55 -6.69
C GLU A 267 -18.18 11.03 -6.35
N ARG A 268 -18.70 11.93 -7.21
CA ARG A 268 -18.60 13.39 -7.03
C ARG A 268 -19.16 13.87 -5.68
N GLY A 269 -20.25 13.26 -5.21
CA GLY A 269 -20.86 13.61 -3.91
C GLY A 269 -20.03 13.20 -2.69
N LYS A 270 -18.97 12.41 -2.91
CA LYS A 270 -18.07 11.88 -1.89
C LYS A 270 -16.65 12.45 -2.02
N THR A 271 -16.43 13.46 -2.86
CA THR A 271 -15.14 14.14 -2.97
C THR A 271 -15.00 15.25 -1.93
N ILE A 272 -13.92 15.23 -1.16
CA ILE A 272 -13.46 16.37 -0.35
C ILE A 272 -12.47 17.17 -1.21
N PRO A 273 -12.69 18.49 -1.40
CA PRO A 273 -11.76 19.31 -2.17
C PRO A 273 -10.33 19.26 -1.59
N LYS A 274 -9.34 18.90 -2.41
CA LYS A 274 -7.96 18.68 -1.94
C LYS A 274 -7.34 19.91 -1.29
N ASN A 275 -7.64 21.09 -1.82
CA ASN A 275 -7.23 22.39 -1.27
C ASN A 275 -7.72 22.67 0.16
N THR A 276 -8.78 22.01 0.65
CA THR A 276 -9.20 22.13 2.06
C THR A 276 -8.33 21.31 3.00
N VAL A 277 -7.58 20.35 2.46
CA VAL A 277 -6.69 19.47 3.23
C VAL A 277 -5.23 19.88 3.13
N ALA A 278 -4.75 20.27 1.94
CA ALA A 278 -3.39 20.76 1.71
C ALA A 278 -3.30 21.58 0.41
N ASN A 279 -2.25 22.39 0.26
CA ASN A 279 -2.03 23.17 -0.96
C ASN A 279 -1.64 22.27 -2.15
N GLU A 280 -2.54 22.10 -3.11
CA GLU A 280 -2.36 21.22 -4.26
C GLU A 280 -1.09 21.52 -5.06
N GLN A 281 -0.76 22.80 -5.29
CA GLN A 281 0.45 23.21 -6.01
C GLN A 281 1.73 22.90 -5.23
N ALA A 282 1.69 22.98 -3.90
CA ALA A 282 2.81 22.64 -3.04
C ALA A 282 3.05 21.12 -3.05
N ILE A 283 1.98 20.32 -2.90
CA ILE A 283 2.05 18.87 -2.96
C ILE A 283 2.49 18.38 -4.34
N ALA A 284 1.95 18.93 -5.43
CA ALA A 284 2.35 18.55 -6.79
C ALA A 284 3.83 18.83 -7.06
N ARG A 285 4.35 19.99 -6.64
CA ARG A 285 5.79 20.30 -6.72
C ARG A 285 6.63 19.37 -5.84
N PHE A 286 6.13 19.01 -4.67
CA PHE A 286 6.79 18.02 -3.82
C PHE A 286 6.90 16.68 -4.51
N LEU A 287 5.79 16.13 -5.01
CA LEU A 287 5.75 14.84 -5.71
C LEU A 287 6.68 14.85 -6.93
N GLU A 288 6.74 15.95 -7.68
CA GLU A 288 7.64 16.08 -8.83
C GLU A 288 9.13 15.96 -8.43
N SER A 289 9.59 16.72 -7.44
CA SER A 289 10.97 16.64 -6.97
C SER A 289 11.27 15.34 -6.22
N TYR A 290 10.30 14.79 -5.48
CA TYR A 290 10.49 13.54 -4.76
C TYR A 290 10.59 12.35 -5.72
N ASN A 291 9.75 12.30 -6.76
CA ASN A 291 9.90 11.29 -7.82
C ASN A 291 11.19 11.45 -8.62
N ALA A 292 11.71 12.67 -8.78
CA ALA A 292 13.03 12.88 -9.38
C ALA A 292 14.15 12.32 -8.49
N LEU A 293 14.02 12.44 -7.16
CA LEU A 293 14.93 11.81 -6.20
C LEU A 293 14.87 10.28 -6.31
N LEU A 294 13.66 9.69 -6.25
CA LEU A 294 13.47 8.24 -6.37
C LEU A 294 13.99 7.69 -7.70
N LEU A 295 13.73 8.37 -8.82
CA LEU A 295 14.26 7.96 -10.13
C LEU A 295 15.79 7.94 -10.15
N SER A 296 16.44 8.90 -9.49
CA SER A 296 17.90 8.94 -9.39
C SER A 296 18.43 7.79 -8.52
N GLN A 297 17.76 7.50 -7.39
CA GLN A 297 18.11 6.37 -6.52
C GLN A 297 17.93 5.02 -7.21
N ASN A 298 16.84 4.83 -7.97
CA ASN A 298 16.62 3.66 -8.79
C ASN A 298 17.73 3.48 -9.82
N TRP A 299 18.15 4.56 -10.49
CA TRP A 299 19.27 4.51 -11.42
C TRP A 299 20.58 4.09 -10.74
N ASP A 300 20.85 4.61 -9.54
CA ASP A 300 22.04 4.24 -8.75
C ASP A 300 22.00 2.76 -8.35
N ALA A 301 20.85 2.24 -7.93
CA ALA A 301 20.67 0.82 -7.63
C ALA A 301 20.93 -0.08 -8.85
N LEU A 302 20.45 0.33 -10.04
CA LEU A 302 20.71 -0.38 -11.29
C LEU A 302 22.20 -0.42 -11.67
N GLN A 303 23.04 0.47 -11.13
CA GLN A 303 24.48 0.42 -11.41
C GLN A 303 25.13 -0.84 -10.87
N LEU A 304 24.57 -1.44 -9.82
CA LEU A 304 25.06 -2.68 -9.20
C LEU A 304 24.78 -3.94 -10.02
N LEU A 305 23.87 -3.87 -10.99
CA LEU A 305 23.55 -5.00 -11.85
C LEU A 305 24.65 -5.25 -12.89
N ASP A 306 24.94 -6.52 -13.15
CA ASP A 306 25.79 -6.96 -14.27
C ASP A 306 24.95 -6.96 -15.56
N ALA A 307 24.78 -5.76 -16.12
CA ALA A 307 24.04 -5.50 -17.35
C ALA A 307 24.67 -4.33 -18.11
N SER A 308 24.47 -4.28 -19.42
CA SER A 308 24.90 -3.14 -20.23
C SER A 308 24.19 -1.86 -19.79
N VAL A 309 24.82 -0.72 -20.04
CA VAL A 309 24.26 0.60 -19.73
C VAL A 309 22.91 0.80 -20.44
N ASP A 310 22.77 0.32 -21.67
CA ASP A 310 21.53 0.43 -22.45
C ASP A 310 20.41 -0.44 -21.88
N GLU A 311 20.72 -1.66 -21.42
CA GLU A 311 19.76 -2.52 -20.70
C GLU A 311 19.27 -1.86 -19.40
N LYS A 312 20.16 -1.20 -18.65
CA LYS A 312 19.80 -0.46 -17.43
C LYS A 312 18.83 0.70 -17.75
N TYR A 313 19.05 1.44 -18.83
CA TYR A 313 18.12 2.50 -19.26
C TYR A 313 16.75 1.96 -19.69
N LEU A 314 16.72 0.82 -20.39
CA LEU A 314 15.46 0.18 -20.76
C LEU A 314 14.73 -0.37 -19.53
N LYS A 315 15.45 -0.97 -18.58
CA LYS A 315 14.89 -1.46 -17.31
C LYS A 315 14.23 -0.31 -16.53
N LEU A 316 14.94 0.80 -16.33
CA LEU A 316 14.40 2.00 -15.68
C LEU A 316 13.17 2.56 -16.41
N TYR A 317 13.17 2.52 -17.75
CA TYR A 317 12.01 2.95 -18.54
C TYR A 317 10.78 2.09 -18.27
N TYR A 318 10.92 0.77 -18.41
CA TYR A 318 9.79 -0.15 -18.35
C TYR A 318 9.27 -0.37 -16.93
N GLU A 319 10.13 -0.30 -15.93
CA GLU A 319 9.77 -0.59 -14.53
C GLU A 319 9.36 0.67 -13.76
N THR A 320 9.91 1.85 -14.09
CA THR A 320 9.61 3.09 -13.36
C THR A 320 8.84 4.10 -14.22
N LEU A 321 9.41 4.56 -15.33
CA LEU A 321 8.85 5.70 -16.08
C LEU A 321 7.52 5.39 -16.77
N LEU A 322 7.45 4.25 -17.45
CA LEU A 322 6.25 3.84 -18.19
C LEU A 322 5.06 3.57 -17.25
N PRO A 323 5.21 2.79 -16.15
CA PRO A 323 4.11 2.59 -15.21
C PRO A 323 3.64 3.88 -14.55
N GLN A 324 4.57 4.75 -14.14
CA GLN A 324 4.22 6.06 -13.57
C GLN A 324 3.44 6.94 -14.56
N ALA A 325 3.87 6.97 -15.83
CA ALA A 325 3.20 7.75 -16.87
C ALA A 325 1.79 7.23 -17.17
N LYS A 326 1.60 5.90 -17.17
CA LYS A 326 0.27 5.29 -17.33
C LYS A 326 -0.69 5.72 -16.22
N GLU A 327 -0.27 5.63 -14.96
CA GLU A 327 -1.12 6.00 -13.81
C GLU A 327 -1.51 7.49 -13.80
N ARG A 328 -0.64 8.37 -14.34
CA ARG A 328 -0.97 9.81 -14.48
C ARG A 328 -1.99 10.10 -15.58
N ASN A 329 -2.01 9.29 -16.63
CA ASN A 329 -2.86 9.52 -17.81
C ASN A 329 -4.18 8.75 -17.73
N ASP A 330 -4.20 7.58 -17.11
CA ASP A 330 -5.41 6.78 -16.92
C ASP A 330 -6.23 7.28 -15.73
N SER A 331 -7.04 8.31 -15.98
CA SER A 331 -8.03 8.81 -15.00
C SER A 331 -9.25 7.90 -14.83
N LYS A 332 -9.35 6.80 -15.61
CA LYS A 332 -10.48 5.86 -15.60
C LYS A 332 -9.96 4.44 -15.66
N VAL A 333 -9.76 3.81 -14.50
CA VAL A 333 -9.39 2.40 -14.46
C VAL A 333 -10.61 1.56 -14.82
N ALA A 334 -10.45 0.58 -15.71
CA ALA A 334 -11.46 -0.45 -15.94
C ALA A 334 -11.62 -1.26 -14.65
N HIS A 335 -12.79 -1.12 -14.02
CA HIS A 335 -13.14 -1.78 -12.77
C HIS A 335 -13.59 -3.22 -13.05
N SER A 336 -13.27 -4.17 -12.18
CA SER A 336 -14.17 -5.30 -12.02
C SER A 336 -15.44 -4.77 -11.39
N GLU A 337 -16.60 -5.05 -11.97
CA GLU A 337 -17.88 -4.87 -11.29
C GLU A 337 -18.19 -6.20 -10.62
N SER A 338 -17.58 -6.50 -9.46
CA SER A 338 -18.06 -7.66 -8.71
C SER A 338 -19.40 -7.31 -8.05
N GLU A 339 -20.47 -7.97 -8.51
CA GLU A 339 -21.83 -7.80 -7.98
C GLU A 339 -22.00 -8.33 -6.54
N ASN A 340 -20.98 -9.03 -6.01
CA ASN A 340 -21.03 -9.74 -4.74
C ASN A 340 -20.24 -9.07 -3.60
N LEU A 341 -19.86 -7.79 -3.73
CA LEU A 341 -19.25 -7.09 -2.61
C LEU A 341 -20.26 -6.95 -1.46
N PRO A 342 -19.88 -7.30 -0.22
CA PRO A 342 -20.70 -7.02 0.95
C PRO A 342 -20.93 -5.51 1.05
N GLN A 343 -22.17 -5.11 1.36
CA GLN A 343 -22.54 -3.70 1.46
C GLN A 343 -22.01 -3.10 2.76
N GLY A 344 -21.29 -2.00 2.64
CA GLY A 344 -20.65 -1.31 3.75
C GLY A 344 -19.36 -1.98 4.22
N ARG A 345 -18.80 -1.43 5.29
CA ARG A 345 -17.55 -1.89 5.88
C ARG A 345 -17.75 -3.14 6.73
N GLN A 346 -16.86 -4.13 6.61
CA GLN A 346 -16.94 -5.37 7.38
C GLN A 346 -16.11 -5.36 8.67
N THR A 347 -15.14 -4.45 8.80
CA THR A 347 -14.25 -4.37 9.97
C THR A 347 -14.47 -3.10 10.81
N GLY A 348 -14.34 -3.24 12.14
CA GLY A 348 -14.62 -2.15 13.08
C GLY A 348 -16.11 -1.99 13.37
N ASP A 349 -16.45 -1.63 14.61
CA ASP A 349 -17.85 -1.41 14.97
C ASP A 349 -18.37 -0.04 14.50
N ALA A 350 -19.69 0.13 14.52
CA ALA A 350 -20.34 1.34 14.01
C ALA A 350 -19.90 2.62 14.72
N LEU A 351 -19.64 2.56 16.03
CA LEU A 351 -19.19 3.73 16.79
C LEU A 351 -17.75 4.11 16.46
N TRP A 352 -16.87 3.12 16.32
CA TRP A 352 -15.47 3.33 15.96
C TRP A 352 -15.35 3.86 14.53
N THR A 353 -16.08 3.26 13.58
CA THR A 353 -16.08 3.70 12.18
C THR A 353 -16.67 5.11 12.03
N ALA A 354 -17.76 5.43 12.74
CA ALA A 354 -18.35 6.77 12.75
C ALA A 354 -17.41 7.84 13.32
N ALA A 355 -16.72 7.55 14.42
CA ALA A 355 -15.79 8.49 15.04
C ALA A 355 -14.62 8.88 14.12
N ARG A 356 -14.30 8.05 13.12
CA ARG A 356 -13.22 8.28 12.15
C ARG A 356 -13.71 8.68 10.76
N GLY A 357 -15.03 8.86 10.58
CA GLY A 357 -15.63 9.23 9.29
C GLY A 357 -15.54 8.12 8.24
N GLU A 358 -15.47 6.86 8.69
CA GLU A 358 -15.32 5.68 7.83
C GLU A 358 -16.67 4.96 7.56
N ASN A 359 -17.79 5.51 8.05
CA ASN A 359 -19.14 4.94 7.92
C ASN A 359 -20.04 5.61 6.85
N GLY A 360 -19.51 6.61 6.11
CA GLY A 360 -20.15 7.21 4.91
C GLY A 360 -20.93 8.50 5.10
#